data_AF-A0A539EKP1-F1
#
_entry.id   AF-A0A539EKP1-F1
#
_cell.length_a   1.000
_cell.length_b   1.000
_cell.length_c   1.000
_cell.angle_alpha   90.00
_cell.angle_beta   90.00
_cell.angle_gamma   90.00
#
_symmetry.space_group_name_H-M   'P 1'
#
loop_
_entity.id
_entity.type
_entity.pdbx_description
1 polymer ?
#
loop_
_entity_poly.entity_id
_entity_poly.type
_entity_poly.pdbx_seq_one_letter_code
_entity_poly.pdbx_strand_id
1 'polypeptide(L)'
;RATRARRQPGSAFKPLLYAAALTDPDGGTPPFTAASLLEDSPRTWDVPGGTWTPRNYDGVYRGTVTVRAALAGSYNAAAVDLAAQLGIARVTKLARQLGLTGELRPELGLALGASEVTLLELTGAYVPFANGGRRIEPHAIEAVLDSDGAVLEARVGTSDRAFSEAEAALMTDLLREPVRSGTAKGLAKWGLSGPTAGKTGTTDDGRDAWFIGYTPWLVAGVWTGEDKPRPLPQTGASAAMPVWAEFMTAALPPDLRAQGAPDPWPLPEGLVRAEVDPATGFLAHDGCPTRASELFLEATKPAEDCPVHKKSVFGRLKDLFRRK
;
A
#
# COMPACT_ATOMS: atom_id res chain seq x y z
N ARG A 1 6.06 22.67 -7.72
CA ARG A 1 6.49 21.25 -7.69
C ARG A 1 5.31 20.33 -7.39
N ALA A 2 4.56 20.57 -6.30
CA ALA A 2 3.42 19.73 -5.90
C ALA A 2 2.40 19.38 -7.00
N THR A 3 1.99 20.36 -7.82
CA THR A 3 0.89 20.22 -8.80
C THR A 3 1.31 20.04 -10.26
N ARG A 4 2.59 20.27 -10.57
CA ARG A 4 3.05 20.35 -11.98
C ARG A 4 4.30 19.53 -12.28
N ALA A 5 5.17 19.30 -11.28
CA ALA A 5 6.36 18.50 -11.51
C ALA A 5 5.95 17.04 -11.57
N ARG A 6 6.12 16.42 -12.75
CA ARG A 6 5.97 14.99 -12.93
C ARG A 6 7.31 14.32 -12.64
N ARG A 7 7.28 13.31 -11.77
CA ARG A 7 8.45 12.59 -11.27
C ARG A 7 8.12 11.12 -11.09
N GLN A 8 9.11 10.25 -11.19
CA GLN A 8 8.91 8.82 -10.95
C GLN A 8 8.69 8.59 -9.45
N PRO A 9 7.56 7.99 -9.03
CA PRO A 9 7.26 7.76 -7.62
C PRO A 9 8.04 6.60 -7.00
N GLY A 10 8.69 5.78 -7.82
CA GLY A 10 9.37 4.57 -7.36
C GLY A 10 8.41 3.64 -6.59
N SER A 11 8.92 3.07 -5.51
CA SER A 11 8.13 2.20 -4.62
C SER A 11 6.90 2.86 -3.96
N ALA A 12 6.72 4.18 -4.01
CA ALA A 12 5.48 4.82 -3.54
C ALA A 12 4.28 4.53 -4.45
N PHE A 13 4.49 3.94 -5.63
CA PHE A 13 3.41 3.44 -6.48
C PHE A 13 2.85 2.08 -6.01
N LYS A 14 3.64 1.27 -5.31
CA LYS A 14 3.27 -0.11 -4.93
C LYS A 14 1.89 -0.22 -4.26
N PRO A 15 1.45 0.69 -3.38
CA PRO A 15 0.12 0.56 -2.79
C PRO A 15 -1.02 0.50 -3.80
N LEU A 16 -0.89 1.13 -4.97
CA LEU A 16 -1.87 1.05 -6.06
C LEU A 16 -1.84 -0.33 -6.73
N LEU A 17 -0.65 -0.90 -6.95
CA LEU A 17 -0.50 -2.28 -7.43
C LEU A 17 -1.14 -3.29 -6.46
N TYR A 18 -0.88 -3.14 -5.17
CA TYR A 18 -1.36 -4.07 -4.15
C TYR A 18 -2.87 -3.91 -3.95
N ALA A 19 -3.39 -2.69 -3.99
CA ALA A 19 -4.83 -2.46 -4.01
C ALA A 19 -5.48 -3.15 -5.23
N ALA A 20 -4.86 -3.08 -6.42
CA ALA A 20 -5.40 -3.76 -7.60
C ALA A 20 -5.47 -5.29 -7.46
N ALA A 21 -4.63 -5.87 -6.59
CA ALA A 21 -4.60 -7.31 -6.30
C ALA A 21 -5.57 -7.72 -5.18
N LEU A 22 -5.76 -6.86 -4.19
CA LEU A 22 -6.45 -7.15 -2.92
C LEU A 22 -7.88 -6.60 -2.86
N THR A 23 -8.29 -5.84 -3.88
CA THR A 23 -9.61 -5.19 -3.96
C THR A 23 -10.26 -5.45 -5.32
N ASP A 24 -11.57 -5.31 -5.37
CA ASP A 24 -12.39 -5.33 -6.56
C ASP A 24 -13.50 -4.27 -6.43
N PRO A 25 -13.22 -3.02 -6.85
CA PRO A 25 -14.19 -1.93 -6.77
C PRO A 25 -15.50 -2.18 -7.53
N ASP A 26 -15.50 -3.13 -8.47
CA ASP A 26 -16.67 -3.52 -9.25
C ASP A 26 -17.52 -4.62 -8.55
N GLY A 27 -17.16 -5.00 -7.31
CA GLY A 27 -17.90 -5.96 -6.48
C GLY A 27 -17.51 -7.43 -6.69
N GLY A 28 -16.39 -7.69 -7.37
CA GLY A 28 -15.87 -9.04 -7.59
C GLY A 28 -15.11 -9.63 -6.39
N THR A 29 -14.56 -10.83 -6.57
CA THR A 29 -13.61 -11.43 -5.61
C THR A 29 -12.18 -11.07 -6.03
N PRO A 30 -11.39 -10.42 -5.16
CA PRO A 30 -10.01 -10.09 -5.49
C PRO A 30 -9.16 -11.36 -5.72
N PRO A 31 -8.21 -11.30 -6.68
CA PRO A 31 -7.39 -12.47 -7.04
C PRO A 31 -6.34 -12.85 -5.99
N PHE A 32 -6.01 -11.94 -5.06
CA PHE A 32 -4.99 -12.17 -4.04
C PHE A 32 -5.52 -11.79 -2.65
N THR A 33 -4.80 -12.27 -1.63
CA THR A 33 -4.97 -11.91 -0.22
C THR A 33 -3.65 -11.45 0.36
N ALA A 34 -3.67 -10.87 1.57
CA ALA A 34 -2.45 -10.50 2.29
C ALA A 34 -1.50 -11.70 2.53
N ALA A 35 -2.07 -12.91 2.60
CA ALA A 35 -1.37 -14.17 2.82
C ALA A 35 -0.95 -14.89 1.53
N SER A 36 -1.39 -14.42 0.35
CA SER A 36 -0.98 -14.99 -0.93
C SER A 36 0.54 -14.90 -1.08
N LEU A 37 1.12 -15.88 -1.77
CA LEU A 37 2.55 -16.02 -1.94
C LEU A 37 3.02 -15.37 -3.25
N LEU A 38 4.18 -14.72 -3.20
CA LEU A 38 4.87 -14.07 -4.31
C LEU A 38 6.32 -14.54 -4.36
N GLU A 39 6.89 -14.55 -5.55
CA GLU A 39 8.30 -14.91 -5.74
C GLU A 39 9.22 -13.68 -5.66
N ASP A 40 10.01 -13.61 -4.58
CA ASP A 40 11.12 -12.68 -4.42
C ASP A 40 12.44 -13.35 -4.81
N SER A 41 12.55 -13.79 -6.07
CA SER A 41 13.69 -14.51 -6.64
C SER A 41 14.21 -13.79 -7.90
N PRO A 42 15.49 -13.97 -8.30
CA PRO A 42 15.99 -13.42 -9.56
C PRO A 42 15.21 -14.00 -10.75
N ARG A 43 14.51 -13.12 -11.48
CA ARG A 43 13.78 -13.48 -12.70
C ARG A 43 13.98 -12.42 -13.75
N THR A 44 14.27 -12.84 -14.98
CA THR A 44 14.42 -11.96 -16.13
C THR A 44 13.12 -11.91 -16.91
N TRP A 45 12.72 -10.70 -17.30
CA TRP A 45 11.51 -10.43 -18.05
C TRP A 45 11.85 -9.82 -19.40
N ASP A 46 11.13 -10.22 -20.43
CA ASP A 46 11.16 -9.54 -21.72
C ASP A 46 10.39 -8.22 -21.62
N VAL A 47 11.06 -7.12 -21.97
CA VAL A 47 10.51 -5.77 -21.92
C VAL A 47 10.79 -5.05 -23.25
N PRO A 48 10.05 -3.99 -23.58
CA PRO A 48 10.41 -3.15 -24.72
C PRO A 48 11.87 -2.69 -24.61
N GLY A 49 12.69 -3.02 -25.61
CA GLY A 49 14.11 -2.64 -25.63
C GLY A 49 15.08 -3.68 -25.05
N GLY A 50 14.62 -4.86 -24.61
CA GLY A 50 15.50 -5.97 -24.26
C GLY A 50 14.97 -6.83 -23.12
N THR A 51 15.86 -7.16 -22.19
CA THR A 51 15.51 -7.92 -20.99
C THR A 51 15.79 -7.12 -19.74
N TRP A 52 15.02 -7.37 -18.69
CA TRP A 52 15.14 -6.68 -17.42
C TRP A 52 15.00 -7.66 -16.24
N THR A 53 15.92 -7.55 -15.28
CA THR A 53 15.91 -8.32 -14.04
C THR A 53 15.77 -7.33 -12.88
N PRO A 54 14.59 -7.20 -12.26
CA PRO A 54 14.40 -6.32 -11.10
C PRO A 54 15.27 -6.78 -9.95
N ARG A 55 15.92 -5.84 -9.27
CA ARG A 55 16.71 -6.10 -8.06
C ARG A 55 16.08 -5.41 -6.86
N ASN A 56 16.14 -6.07 -5.70
CA ASN A 56 15.78 -5.46 -4.43
C ASN A 56 16.81 -4.40 -4.05
N TYR A 57 16.37 -3.37 -3.32
CA TYR A 57 17.22 -2.27 -2.90
C TYR A 57 18.43 -2.72 -2.06
N ASP A 58 18.24 -3.73 -1.22
CA ASP A 58 19.29 -4.33 -0.40
C ASP A 58 20.11 -5.42 -1.11
N GLY A 59 19.76 -5.72 -2.37
CA GLY A 59 20.39 -6.78 -3.16
C GLY A 59 20.05 -8.21 -2.71
N VAL A 60 19.16 -8.39 -1.73
CA VAL A 60 18.82 -9.70 -1.16
C VAL A 60 17.47 -10.16 -1.66
N TYR A 61 17.43 -11.37 -2.21
CA TYR A 61 16.23 -12.10 -2.57
C TYR A 61 15.81 -13.02 -1.40
N ARG A 62 14.51 -13.05 -1.10
CA ARG A 62 13.96 -13.79 0.05
C ARG A 62 13.24 -15.07 -0.35
N GLY A 63 13.23 -15.41 -1.64
CA GLY A 63 12.47 -16.54 -2.15
C GLY A 63 10.97 -16.26 -2.06
N THR A 64 10.19 -17.25 -1.67
CA THR A 64 8.75 -17.09 -1.53
C THR A 64 8.39 -16.24 -0.30
N VAL A 65 7.62 -15.17 -0.51
CA VAL A 65 7.17 -14.23 0.54
C VAL A 65 5.67 -13.99 0.44
N THR A 66 5.02 -13.60 1.54
CA THR A 66 3.61 -13.17 1.48
C THR A 66 3.47 -11.79 0.84
N VAL A 67 2.29 -11.48 0.29
CA VAL A 67 1.91 -10.15 -0.17
C VAL A 67 2.15 -9.09 0.92
N ARG A 68 1.76 -9.35 2.18
CA ARG A 68 2.04 -8.44 3.30
C ARG A 68 3.54 -8.17 3.47
N ALA A 69 4.35 -9.23 3.51
CA ALA A 69 5.79 -9.11 3.71
C ALA A 69 6.46 -8.34 2.56
N ALA A 70 6.04 -8.63 1.32
CA ALA A 70 6.52 -7.95 0.12
C ALA A 70 6.22 -6.45 0.13
N LEU A 71 5.03 -6.04 0.57
CA LEU A 71 4.67 -4.62 0.70
C LEU A 71 5.43 -3.93 1.84
N ALA A 72 5.49 -4.58 3.01
CA ALA A 72 6.15 -4.07 4.20
C ALA A 72 7.65 -3.83 3.98
N GLY A 73 8.32 -4.83 3.39
CA GLY A 73 9.73 -4.78 3.03
C GLY A 73 10.01 -4.05 1.71
N SER A 74 8.97 -3.71 0.96
CA SER A 74 9.07 -3.03 -0.33
C SER A 74 9.90 -3.80 -1.36
N TYR A 75 9.76 -5.13 -1.43
CA TYR A 75 10.56 -5.97 -2.34
C TYR A 75 10.16 -5.72 -3.80
N ASN A 76 11.15 -5.51 -4.66
CA ASN A 76 10.98 -5.17 -6.07
C ASN A 76 10.65 -6.41 -6.89
N ALA A 77 11.36 -7.53 -6.70
CA ALA A 77 11.10 -8.74 -7.48
C ALA A 77 9.69 -9.29 -7.21
N ALA A 78 9.27 -9.39 -5.95
CA ALA A 78 7.90 -9.78 -5.59
C ALA A 78 6.83 -8.82 -6.14
N ALA A 79 7.08 -7.51 -6.18
CA ALA A 79 6.13 -6.55 -6.77
C ALA A 79 5.99 -6.73 -8.29
N VAL A 80 7.08 -7.04 -8.99
CA VAL A 80 7.05 -7.34 -10.42
C VAL A 80 6.37 -8.68 -10.68
N ASP A 81 6.64 -9.69 -9.85
CA ASP A 81 5.96 -10.98 -9.90
C ASP A 81 4.44 -10.83 -9.73
N LEU A 82 3.99 -10.06 -8.72
CA LEU A 82 2.58 -9.73 -8.54
C LEU A 82 1.98 -9.04 -9.76
N ALA A 83 2.67 -8.04 -10.32
CA ALA A 83 2.18 -7.33 -11.51
C ALA A 83 2.07 -8.24 -12.74
N ALA A 84 2.99 -9.19 -12.88
CA ALA A 84 2.98 -10.16 -13.97
C ALA A 84 1.82 -11.17 -13.81
N GLN A 85 1.55 -11.64 -12.59
CA GLN A 85 0.43 -12.54 -12.32
C GLN A 85 -0.93 -11.85 -12.46
N LEU A 86 -1.03 -10.59 -11.99
CA LEU A 86 -2.27 -9.81 -11.99
C LEU A 86 -2.64 -9.27 -13.38
N GLY A 87 -1.63 -8.96 -14.19
CA GLY A 87 -1.79 -8.24 -15.46
C GLY A 87 -1.82 -6.73 -15.28
N ILE A 88 -0.99 -6.03 -16.07
CA ILE A 88 -0.76 -4.59 -15.89
C ILE A 88 -1.98 -3.73 -16.22
N ALA A 89 -2.93 -4.23 -17.02
CA ALA A 89 -4.15 -3.53 -17.36
C ALA A 89 -5.03 -3.28 -16.12
N ARG A 90 -5.12 -4.24 -15.18
CA ARG A 90 -5.87 -4.08 -13.92
C ARG A 90 -5.23 -3.01 -13.04
N VAL A 91 -3.90 -2.97 -12.97
CA VAL A 91 -3.13 -1.96 -12.23
C VAL A 91 -3.38 -0.56 -12.82
N THR A 92 -3.27 -0.42 -14.13
CA THR A 92 -3.51 0.86 -14.81
C THR A 92 -4.96 1.32 -14.66
N LYS A 93 -5.95 0.42 -14.80
CA LYS A 93 -7.37 0.73 -14.58
C LYS A 93 -7.59 1.31 -13.18
N LEU A 94 -7.09 0.64 -12.14
CA LEU A 94 -7.25 1.12 -10.77
C LEU A 94 -6.52 2.46 -10.55
N ALA A 95 -5.29 2.61 -11.05
CA ALA A 95 -4.54 3.86 -10.95
C ALA A 95 -5.31 5.04 -11.57
N ARG A 96 -5.99 4.84 -12.70
CA ARG A 96 -6.88 5.85 -13.31
C ARG A 96 -8.09 6.16 -12.43
N GLN A 97 -8.76 5.14 -11.89
CA GLN A 97 -9.89 5.31 -10.97
C GLN A 97 -9.51 6.11 -9.72
N LEU A 98 -8.26 5.98 -9.26
CA LEU A 98 -7.70 6.74 -8.14
C LEU A 98 -7.23 8.16 -8.50
N GLY A 99 -7.39 8.59 -9.76
CA GLY A 99 -7.17 9.97 -10.18
C GLY A 99 -5.79 10.26 -10.78
N LEU A 100 -4.99 9.26 -11.17
CA LEU A 100 -3.76 9.50 -11.92
C LEU A 100 -4.12 9.84 -13.37
N THR A 101 -3.79 11.06 -13.83
CA THR A 101 -4.15 11.57 -15.16
C THR A 101 -3.01 11.55 -16.16
N GLY A 102 -1.76 11.51 -15.70
CA GLY A 102 -0.56 11.43 -16.56
C GLY A 102 -0.47 10.18 -17.43
N GLU A 103 0.52 10.11 -18.32
CA GLU A 103 0.77 8.89 -19.10
C GLU A 103 1.21 7.74 -18.17
N LEU A 104 0.46 6.63 -18.18
CA LEU A 104 0.78 5.41 -17.46
C LEU A 104 1.15 4.35 -18.49
N ARG A 105 2.45 4.04 -18.59
CA ARG A 105 2.94 3.03 -19.53
C ARG A 105 2.53 1.63 -19.01
N PRO A 106 1.76 0.84 -19.78
CA PRO A 106 1.27 -0.47 -19.35
C PRO A 106 2.39 -1.53 -19.51
N GLU A 107 3.47 -1.37 -18.75
CA GLU A 107 4.64 -2.24 -18.72
C GLU A 107 4.94 -2.67 -17.29
N LEU A 108 5.66 -3.78 -17.10
CA LEU A 108 5.98 -4.30 -15.76
C LEU A 108 6.74 -3.30 -14.88
N GLY A 109 7.52 -2.39 -15.49
CA GLY A 109 8.20 -1.30 -14.78
C GLY A 109 7.25 -0.37 -14.01
N LEU A 110 5.96 -0.29 -14.39
CA LEU A 110 4.96 0.47 -13.64
C LEU A 110 4.79 -0.09 -12.21
N ALA A 111 4.99 -1.39 -11.98
CA ALA A 111 4.99 -1.99 -10.64
C ALA A 111 5.99 -1.33 -9.68
N LEU A 112 7.06 -0.76 -10.23
CA LEU A 112 8.11 -0.05 -9.50
C LEU A 112 8.04 1.47 -9.68
N GLY A 113 6.96 2.00 -10.26
CA GLY A 113 6.76 3.44 -10.42
C GLY A 113 7.56 4.06 -11.58
N ALA A 114 7.74 3.35 -12.70
CA ALA A 114 8.45 3.89 -13.86
C ALA A 114 7.70 5.03 -14.60
N SER A 115 6.39 5.18 -14.38
CA SER A 115 5.58 6.27 -14.96
C SER A 115 5.57 7.49 -14.05
N GLU A 116 5.66 8.69 -14.64
CA GLU A 116 5.75 9.93 -13.86
C GLU A 116 4.38 10.44 -13.40
N VAL A 117 4.31 10.86 -12.14
CA VAL A 117 3.12 11.43 -11.51
C VAL A 117 3.46 12.75 -10.82
N THR A 118 2.46 13.60 -10.62
CA THR A 118 2.61 14.74 -9.71
C THR A 118 2.46 14.30 -8.26
N LEU A 119 3.04 15.06 -7.34
CA LEU A 119 2.88 14.79 -5.91
C LEU A 119 1.42 14.88 -5.47
N LEU A 120 0.65 15.82 -6.02
CA LEU A 120 -0.77 15.95 -5.71
C LEU A 120 -1.58 14.74 -6.20
N GLU A 121 -1.34 14.24 -7.43
CA GLU A 121 -2.01 13.05 -7.96
C GLU A 121 -1.75 11.83 -7.06
N LEU A 122 -0.48 11.57 -6.72
CA LEU A 122 -0.16 10.37 -5.94
C LEU A 122 -0.62 10.48 -4.48
N THR A 123 -0.54 11.67 -3.87
CA THR A 123 -1.07 11.89 -2.52
C THR A 123 -2.59 11.70 -2.50
N GLY A 124 -3.29 12.23 -3.51
CA GLY A 124 -4.74 12.04 -3.67
C GLY A 124 -5.13 10.58 -3.83
N ALA A 125 -4.32 9.78 -4.53
CA ALA A 125 -4.58 8.35 -4.71
C ALA A 125 -4.49 7.53 -3.40
N TYR A 126 -3.88 8.07 -2.34
CA TYR A 126 -3.84 7.43 -1.02
C TYR A 126 -5.05 7.78 -0.14
N VAL A 127 -5.78 8.85 -0.47
CA VAL A 127 -6.94 9.33 0.31
C VAL A 127 -8.00 8.25 0.52
N PRO A 128 -8.40 7.45 -0.51
CA PRO A 128 -9.39 6.39 -0.33
C PRO A 128 -9.00 5.35 0.72
N PHE A 129 -7.70 5.07 0.91
CA PHE A 129 -7.26 4.14 1.95
C PHE A 129 -7.53 4.74 3.34
N ALA A 130 -7.24 6.04 3.52
CA ALA A 130 -7.36 6.71 4.80
C ALA A 130 -8.81 6.95 5.26
N ASN A 131 -9.75 7.15 4.33
CA ASN A 131 -11.09 7.68 4.61
C ASN A 131 -12.26 6.71 4.32
N GLY A 132 -12.00 5.39 4.33
CA GLY A 132 -13.05 4.39 4.12
C GLY A 132 -13.47 4.20 2.66
N GLY A 133 -12.58 4.48 1.72
CA GLY A 133 -12.74 4.11 0.31
C GLY A 133 -13.27 5.23 -0.59
N ARG A 134 -13.29 6.48 -0.13
CA ARG A 134 -13.83 7.61 -0.89
C ARG A 134 -12.71 8.36 -1.61
N ARG A 135 -12.75 8.37 -2.95
CA ARG A 135 -11.95 9.30 -3.75
C ARG A 135 -12.45 10.71 -3.49
N ILE A 136 -11.52 11.62 -3.25
CA ILE A 136 -11.78 13.05 -3.17
C ILE A 136 -10.83 13.72 -4.15
N GLU A 137 -11.37 14.56 -5.03
CA GLU A 137 -10.54 15.40 -5.89
C GLU A 137 -9.96 16.57 -5.09
N PRO A 138 -8.63 16.68 -4.98
CA PRO A 138 -8.02 17.78 -4.24
C PRO A 138 -8.31 19.12 -4.91
N HIS A 139 -8.84 20.08 -4.14
CA HIS A 139 -9.09 21.45 -4.60
C HIS A 139 -8.70 22.45 -3.50
N ALA A 140 -8.28 23.64 -3.91
CA ALA A 140 -7.85 24.71 -2.99
C ALA A 140 -8.90 25.83 -2.83
N ILE A 141 -9.88 25.89 -3.73
CA ILE A 141 -10.92 26.92 -3.76
C ILE A 141 -12.25 26.22 -3.51
N GLU A 142 -12.89 26.53 -2.39
CA GLU A 142 -14.20 26.00 -2.00
C GLU A 142 -15.34 26.74 -2.71
N ALA A 143 -15.26 28.08 -2.73
CA ALA A 143 -16.22 28.93 -3.42
C ALA A 143 -15.59 30.25 -3.87
N VAL A 144 -16.20 30.86 -4.88
CA VAL A 144 -15.96 32.22 -5.35
C VAL A 144 -17.25 33.00 -5.13
N LEU A 145 -17.14 34.13 -4.41
CA LEU A 145 -18.26 35.00 -4.07
C LEU A 145 -18.10 36.37 -4.75
N ASP A 146 -19.21 37.05 -5.04
CA ASP A 146 -19.18 38.46 -5.43
C ASP A 146 -19.07 39.41 -4.21
N SER A 147 -19.10 40.73 -4.47
CA SER A 147 -19.00 41.76 -3.43
C SER A 147 -20.18 41.78 -2.45
N ASP A 148 -21.34 41.27 -2.87
CA ASP A 148 -22.55 41.23 -2.07
C ASP A 148 -22.68 39.89 -1.30
N GLY A 149 -21.69 39.00 -1.46
CA GLY A 149 -21.63 37.69 -0.83
C GLY A 149 -22.41 36.60 -1.57
N ALA A 150 -22.89 36.86 -2.80
CA ALA A 150 -23.56 35.85 -3.60
C ALA A 150 -22.55 34.87 -4.20
N VAL A 151 -22.89 33.58 -4.19
CA VAL A 151 -22.04 32.50 -4.71
C VAL A 151 -22.02 32.55 -6.23
N LEU A 152 -20.83 32.77 -6.82
CA LEU A 152 -20.58 32.72 -8.25
C LEU A 152 -20.20 31.30 -8.72
N GLU A 153 -19.32 30.66 -7.96
CA GLU A 153 -18.91 29.25 -8.16
C GLU A 153 -18.76 28.60 -6.79
N ALA A 154 -19.22 27.37 -6.64
CA ALA A 154 -18.92 26.56 -5.46
C ALA A 154 -18.56 25.14 -5.91
N ARG A 155 -17.50 24.58 -5.31
CA ARG A 155 -17.15 23.19 -5.51
C ARG A 155 -17.87 22.36 -4.47
N VAL A 156 -18.93 21.68 -4.92
CA VAL A 156 -19.50 20.57 -4.17
C VAL A 156 -18.55 19.39 -4.40
N GLY A 157 -17.75 19.03 -3.40
CA GLY A 157 -16.77 17.95 -3.53
C GLY A 157 -17.44 16.69 -4.06
N THR A 158 -17.04 16.23 -5.25
CA THR A 158 -17.48 14.94 -5.77
C THR A 158 -16.71 13.86 -5.02
N SER A 159 -17.45 13.00 -4.33
CA SER A 159 -16.89 11.84 -3.65
C SER A 159 -17.36 10.58 -4.37
N ASP A 160 -16.46 10.00 -5.14
CA ASP A 160 -16.69 8.71 -5.79
C ASP A 160 -16.23 7.60 -4.85
N ARG A 161 -17.01 6.53 -4.73
CA ARG A 161 -16.59 5.34 -3.98
C ARG A 161 -15.57 4.58 -4.83
N ALA A 162 -14.30 4.59 -4.41
CA ALA A 162 -13.22 3.83 -5.02
C ALA A 162 -13.07 2.45 -4.39
N PHE A 163 -13.41 2.30 -3.11
CA PHE A 163 -13.36 1.04 -2.38
C PHE A 163 -14.57 0.92 -1.42
N SER A 164 -14.94 -0.30 -1.07
CA SER A 164 -15.70 -0.56 0.14
C SER A 164 -14.90 -0.18 1.40
N GLU A 165 -15.60 -0.03 2.53
CA GLU A 165 -14.92 0.24 3.81
C GLU A 165 -14.00 -0.91 4.22
N ALA A 166 -14.41 -2.15 3.93
CA ALA A 166 -13.62 -3.36 4.16
C ALA A 166 -12.30 -3.37 3.37
N GLU A 167 -12.35 -3.05 2.08
CA GLU A 167 -11.18 -2.96 1.22
C GLU A 167 -10.22 -1.83 1.65
N ALA A 168 -10.77 -0.66 1.98
CA ALA A 168 -9.97 0.47 2.47
C ALA A 168 -9.27 0.11 3.79
N ALA A 169 -9.99 -0.48 4.75
CA ALA A 169 -9.44 -0.91 6.02
C ALA A 169 -8.40 -2.03 5.86
N LEU A 170 -8.60 -2.97 4.92
CA LEU A 170 -7.58 -3.98 4.58
C LEU A 170 -6.30 -3.31 4.05
N MET A 171 -6.42 -2.38 3.10
CA MET A 171 -5.26 -1.66 2.58
C MET A 171 -4.55 -0.83 3.66
N THR A 172 -5.29 -0.21 4.57
CA THR A 172 -4.70 0.48 5.73
C THR A 172 -3.97 -0.48 6.66
N ASP A 173 -4.54 -1.65 6.96
CA ASP A 173 -3.87 -2.66 7.78
C ASP A 173 -2.53 -3.10 7.18
N LEU A 174 -2.47 -3.31 5.84
CA LEU A 174 -1.21 -3.58 5.16
C LEU A 174 -0.24 -2.38 5.18
N LEU A 175 -0.73 -1.16 5.00
CA LEU A 175 0.09 0.06 4.94
C LEU A 175 0.61 0.53 6.31
N ARG A 176 0.10 -0.02 7.41
CA ARG A 176 0.69 0.14 8.75
C ARG A 176 1.94 -0.71 8.92
N GLU A 177 2.10 -1.81 8.17
CA GLU A 177 3.24 -2.71 8.33
C GLU A 177 4.59 -2.09 7.95
N PRO A 178 4.73 -1.30 6.85
CA PRO A 178 5.92 -0.50 6.60
C PRO A 178 6.33 0.38 7.80
N VAL A 179 5.37 0.92 8.54
CA VAL A 179 5.60 1.79 9.69
C VAL A 179 5.91 0.99 10.97
N ARG A 180 5.32 -0.18 11.15
CA ARG A 180 5.52 -1.04 12.33
C ARG A 180 6.86 -1.78 12.28
N SER A 181 7.17 -2.41 11.15
CA SER A 181 8.30 -3.34 11.04
C SER A 181 9.12 -3.17 9.75
N GLY A 182 8.57 -2.48 8.75
CA GLY A 182 9.18 -2.34 7.42
C GLY A 182 10.02 -1.07 7.21
N THR A 183 9.96 -0.55 5.98
CA THR A 183 10.84 0.52 5.49
C THR A 183 10.67 1.87 6.19
N ALA A 184 9.56 2.09 6.90
CA ALA A 184 9.20 3.33 7.57
C ALA A 184 9.24 3.23 9.11
N LYS A 185 9.78 2.14 9.68
CA LYS A 185 9.90 1.94 11.14
C LYS A 185 10.64 3.05 11.90
N GLY A 186 11.45 3.84 11.19
CA GLY A 186 12.13 5.00 11.74
C GLY A 186 11.19 6.11 12.23
N LEU A 187 9.92 6.15 11.80
CA LEU A 187 8.92 7.12 12.25
C LEU A 187 8.67 7.07 13.76
N ALA A 188 8.87 5.92 14.41
CA ALA A 188 8.74 5.79 15.86
C ALA A 188 9.65 6.77 16.63
N LYS A 189 10.80 7.13 16.06
CA LYS A 189 11.75 8.11 16.66
C LYS A 189 11.18 9.53 16.76
N TRP A 190 10.12 9.81 16.00
CA TRP A 190 9.41 11.10 15.97
C TRP A 190 8.13 11.09 16.81
N GLY A 191 7.87 10.00 17.55
CA GLY A 191 6.63 9.84 18.31
C GLY A 191 5.40 9.59 17.42
N LEU A 192 5.62 9.06 16.21
CA LEU A 192 4.57 8.65 15.26
C LEU A 192 4.39 7.13 15.31
N SER A 193 4.07 6.63 16.51
CA SER A 193 3.92 5.19 16.81
C SER A 193 2.47 4.73 17.01
N GLY A 194 1.51 5.66 16.91
CA GLY A 194 0.07 5.42 16.93
C GLY A 194 -0.52 4.97 15.58
N PRO A 195 -1.77 5.34 15.26
CA PRO A 195 -2.45 4.97 14.00
C PRO A 195 -1.85 5.72 12.81
N THR A 196 -0.72 5.22 12.32
CA THR A 196 0.02 5.76 11.17
C THR A 196 0.22 4.69 10.12
N ALA A 197 -0.08 5.01 8.87
CA ALA A 197 0.14 4.18 7.70
C ALA A 197 0.95 4.96 6.66
N GLY A 198 1.68 4.26 5.79
CA GLY A 198 2.41 4.96 4.73
C GLY A 198 3.40 4.10 3.97
N LYS A 199 4.04 4.72 2.99
CA LYS A 199 4.97 4.05 2.09
C LYS A 199 6.12 4.97 1.69
N THR A 200 7.34 4.44 1.78
CA THR A 200 8.53 5.04 1.19
C THR A 200 8.61 4.76 -0.31
N GLY A 201 9.07 5.73 -1.08
CA GLY A 201 9.41 5.59 -2.49
C GLY A 201 10.83 6.06 -2.76
N THR A 202 11.58 5.27 -3.53
CA THR A 202 12.91 5.61 -4.03
C THR A 202 12.97 5.09 -5.47
N THR A 203 13.50 5.88 -6.40
CA THR A 203 13.75 5.43 -7.78
C THR A 203 15.07 4.66 -7.86
N ASP A 204 15.20 3.78 -8.85
CA ASP A 204 16.41 2.94 -9.01
C ASP A 204 17.67 3.76 -9.29
N ASP A 205 17.53 4.91 -9.94
CA ASP A 205 18.61 5.86 -10.20
C ASP A 205 18.82 6.88 -9.06
N GLY A 206 18.06 6.74 -7.97
CA GLY A 206 18.17 7.55 -6.76
C GLY A 206 17.83 9.02 -6.94
N ARG A 207 17.15 9.42 -8.03
CA ARG A 207 16.85 10.83 -8.32
C ARG A 207 15.69 11.39 -7.51
N ASP A 208 14.73 10.54 -7.17
CA ASP A 208 13.51 10.94 -6.48
C ASP A 208 13.31 10.13 -5.20
N ALA A 209 13.10 10.86 -4.10
CA ALA A 209 12.80 10.30 -2.80
C ALA A 209 11.40 10.78 -2.36
N TRP A 210 10.57 9.82 -1.96
CA TRP A 210 9.17 10.02 -1.64
C TRP A 210 8.82 9.41 -0.29
N PHE A 211 7.90 10.06 0.39
CA PHE A 211 7.13 9.44 1.46
C PHE A 211 5.70 9.93 1.38
N ILE A 212 4.75 9.00 1.27
CA ILE A 212 3.32 9.30 1.39
C ILE A 212 2.80 8.49 2.55
N GLY A 213 2.23 9.20 3.51
CA GLY A 213 1.70 8.61 4.73
C GLY A 213 0.45 9.34 5.16
N TYR A 214 -0.26 8.69 6.06
CA TYR A 214 -1.48 9.23 6.60
C TYR A 214 -1.74 8.74 8.01
N THR A 215 -2.49 9.57 8.71
CA THR A 215 -3.27 9.17 9.87
C THR A 215 -4.75 9.22 9.47
N PRO A 216 -5.67 8.82 10.35
CA PRO A 216 -7.12 8.94 10.13
C PRO A 216 -7.59 10.36 9.84
N TRP A 217 -6.79 11.36 10.22
CA TRP A 217 -7.15 12.78 10.16
C TRP A 217 -6.50 13.52 9.00
N LEU A 218 -5.33 13.07 8.56
CA LEU A 218 -4.52 13.81 7.59
C LEU A 218 -3.71 12.87 6.72
N VAL A 219 -3.81 13.08 5.40
CA VAL A 219 -2.93 12.47 4.40
C VAL A 219 -1.91 13.52 3.97
N ALA A 220 -0.63 13.16 3.97
CA ALA A 220 0.43 14.05 3.52
C ALA A 220 1.42 13.28 2.64
N GLY A 221 1.86 13.96 1.57
CA GLY A 221 2.90 13.48 0.69
C GLY A 221 4.09 14.44 0.70
N VAL A 222 5.29 13.89 0.78
CA VAL A 222 6.54 14.63 0.64
C VAL A 222 7.35 14.01 -0.49
N TRP A 223 7.85 14.88 -1.37
CA TRP A 223 8.85 14.56 -2.38
C TRP A 223 10.08 15.43 -2.15
N THR A 224 11.25 14.81 -2.30
CA THR A 224 12.54 15.46 -2.28
C THR A 224 13.32 15.06 -3.52
N GLY A 225 13.83 16.06 -4.25
CA GLY A 225 14.65 15.87 -5.44
C GLY A 225 15.09 17.20 -6.04
N GLU A 226 15.93 17.12 -7.06
CA GLU A 226 16.45 18.28 -7.78
C GLU A 226 15.49 18.68 -8.91
N ASP A 227 15.43 19.98 -9.26
CA ASP A 227 14.65 20.43 -10.43
C ASP A 227 15.23 19.87 -11.73
N LYS A 228 16.57 19.82 -11.81
CA LYS A 228 17.30 19.11 -12.86
C LYS A 228 17.64 17.72 -12.34
N PRO A 229 16.98 16.65 -12.82
CA PRO A 229 17.09 15.33 -12.22
C PRO A 229 18.55 14.86 -12.12
N ARG A 230 19.03 14.69 -10.89
CA ARG A 230 20.37 14.21 -10.55
C ARG A 230 20.26 13.20 -9.41
N PRO A 231 21.12 12.16 -9.36
CA PRO A 231 21.09 11.19 -8.28
C PRO A 231 21.26 11.87 -6.92
N LEU A 232 20.45 11.46 -5.95
CA LEU A 232 20.54 11.89 -4.56
C LEU A 232 21.36 10.86 -3.77
N PRO A 233 22.15 11.30 -2.79
CA PRO A 233 22.80 10.40 -1.85
C PRO A 233 21.82 9.78 -0.83
N GLN A 234 20.54 10.14 -0.88
CA GLN A 234 19.53 9.84 0.14
C GLN A 234 18.30 9.15 -0.47
N THR A 235 17.61 8.34 0.34
CA THR A 235 16.40 7.58 -0.05
C THR A 235 15.12 8.26 0.41
N GLY A 236 13.96 7.73 0.02
CA GLY A 236 12.67 8.15 0.58
C GLY A 236 12.63 8.09 2.12
N ALA A 237 13.27 7.10 2.74
CA ALA A 237 13.32 6.96 4.19
C ALA A 237 14.26 7.96 4.88
N SER A 238 15.30 8.45 4.21
CA SER A 238 16.29 9.35 4.82
C SER A 238 16.12 10.82 4.43
N ALA A 239 15.39 11.12 3.34
CA ALA A 239 15.14 12.48 2.87
C ALA A 239 13.68 12.92 3.04
N ALA A 240 12.73 12.22 2.42
CA ALA A 240 11.32 12.64 2.43
C ALA A 240 10.59 12.30 3.74
N MET A 241 10.84 11.12 4.31
CA MET A 241 10.17 10.66 5.53
C MET A 241 10.44 11.55 6.77
N PRO A 242 11.67 12.05 7.03
CA PRO A 242 11.90 12.97 8.15
C PRO A 242 11.11 14.29 8.03
N VAL A 243 11.04 14.88 6.84
CA VAL A 243 10.26 16.11 6.58
C VAL A 243 8.77 15.84 6.80
N TRP A 244 8.27 14.68 6.34
CA TRP A 244 6.90 14.27 6.60
C TRP A 244 6.65 14.10 8.11
N ALA A 245 7.58 13.48 8.83
CA ALA A 245 7.45 13.23 10.26
C ALA A 245 7.41 14.53 11.08
N GLU A 246 8.27 15.49 10.75
CA GLU A 246 8.28 16.82 11.37
C GLU A 246 6.95 17.55 11.14
N PHE A 247 6.48 17.57 9.89
CA PHE A 247 5.20 18.18 9.54
C PHE A 247 4.03 17.54 10.32
N MET A 248 3.94 16.21 10.34
CA MET A 248 2.85 15.51 11.02
C MET A 248 2.92 15.66 12.54
N THR A 249 4.11 15.76 13.11
CA THR A 249 4.33 16.04 14.54
C THR A 249 3.85 17.43 14.92
N ALA A 250 4.02 18.42 14.03
CA ALA A 250 3.52 19.78 14.22
C ALA A 250 2.01 19.90 13.96
N ALA A 251 1.48 19.16 12.99
CA ALA A 251 0.08 19.24 12.57
C ALA A 251 -0.89 18.47 13.48
N LEU A 252 -0.41 17.43 14.17
CA LEU A 252 -1.27 16.54 14.97
C LEU A 252 -0.99 16.65 16.48
N PRO A 253 -2.06 16.73 17.31
CA PRO A 253 -1.96 16.58 18.75
C PRO A 253 -1.19 15.32 19.18
N PRO A 254 -0.34 15.38 20.23
CA PRO A 254 0.44 14.24 20.68
C PRO A 254 -0.39 12.98 20.99
N ASP A 255 -1.58 13.13 21.57
CA ASP A 255 -2.51 12.06 21.94
C ASP A 255 -3.07 11.29 20.72
N LEU A 256 -3.11 11.91 19.54
CA LEU A 256 -3.59 11.26 18.31
C LEU A 256 -2.49 10.49 17.56
N ARG A 257 -1.21 10.70 17.92
CA ARG A 257 -0.06 10.12 17.20
C ARG A 257 0.84 9.22 18.05
N ALA A 258 0.71 9.31 19.37
CA ALA A 258 1.46 8.50 20.32
C ALA A 258 1.02 7.03 20.29
N GLN A 259 1.90 6.16 20.76
CA GLN A 259 1.59 4.76 21.01
C GLN A 259 0.42 4.62 21.99
N GLY A 260 -0.53 3.74 21.69
CA GLY A 260 -1.71 3.53 22.53
C GLY A 260 -2.85 4.50 22.26
N ALA A 261 -2.69 5.45 21.34
CA ALA A 261 -3.82 6.21 20.79
C ALA A 261 -4.90 5.23 20.30
N PRO A 262 -6.20 5.48 20.61
CA PRO A 262 -7.30 4.65 20.13
C PRO A 262 -7.19 4.47 18.62
N ASP A 263 -7.34 3.24 18.15
CA ASP A 263 -7.37 2.95 16.73
C ASP A 263 -8.71 3.40 16.16
N PRO A 264 -8.78 4.47 15.37
CA PRO A 264 -10.05 5.00 14.91
C PRO A 264 -10.45 4.39 13.56
N TRP A 265 -9.68 3.42 13.04
CA TRP A 265 -10.13 2.53 11.98
C TRP A 265 -10.82 1.33 12.63
N PRO A 266 -12.16 1.35 12.80
CA PRO A 266 -12.88 0.17 13.28
C PRO A 266 -12.66 -0.98 12.29
N LEU A 267 -12.84 -2.22 12.75
CA LEU A 267 -12.94 -3.34 11.84
C LEU A 267 -14.35 -3.32 11.21
N PRO A 268 -14.51 -2.93 9.93
CA PRO A 268 -15.83 -2.91 9.29
C PRO A 268 -16.37 -4.33 9.09
N GLU A 269 -17.68 -4.42 8.84
CA GLU A 269 -18.32 -5.64 8.33
C GLU A 269 -17.65 -6.08 7.01
N GLY A 270 -17.62 -7.40 6.77
CA GLY A 270 -16.97 -7.99 5.59
C GLY A 270 -15.46 -8.23 5.74
N LEU A 271 -14.87 -7.90 6.90
CA LEU A 271 -13.51 -8.32 7.26
C LEU A 271 -13.51 -9.38 8.36
N VAL A 272 -12.63 -10.37 8.20
CA VAL A 272 -12.44 -11.46 9.16
C VAL A 272 -10.96 -11.69 9.44
N ARG A 273 -10.63 -12.03 10.68
CA ARG A 273 -9.28 -12.47 11.06
C ARG A 273 -9.17 -13.98 10.97
N ALA A 274 -8.02 -14.46 10.49
CA ALA A 274 -7.66 -15.86 10.53
C ALA A 274 -6.15 -16.03 10.77
N GLU A 275 -5.79 -17.10 11.48
CA GLU A 275 -4.39 -17.50 11.63
C GLU A 275 -3.97 -18.30 10.40
N VAL A 276 -2.93 -17.85 9.72
CA VAL A 276 -2.35 -18.53 8.56
C VAL A 276 -0.90 -18.92 8.79
N ASP A 277 -0.47 -19.93 8.06
CA ASP A 277 0.93 -20.29 7.98
C ASP A 277 1.60 -19.45 6.89
N PRO A 278 2.49 -18.51 7.23
CA PRO A 278 3.08 -17.59 6.26
C PRO A 278 3.95 -18.29 5.20
N ALA A 279 4.36 -19.55 5.42
CA ALA A 279 5.09 -20.32 4.41
C ALA A 279 4.18 -20.90 3.32
N THR A 280 2.86 -20.98 3.56
CA THR A 280 1.92 -21.65 2.65
C THR A 280 0.72 -20.79 2.25
N GLY A 281 0.36 -19.80 3.06
CA GLY A 281 -0.83 -18.95 2.88
C GLY A 281 -2.16 -19.61 3.30
N PHE A 282 -2.12 -20.86 3.77
CA PHE A 282 -3.29 -21.61 4.24
C PHE A 282 -3.57 -21.38 5.72
N LEU A 283 -4.74 -21.81 6.21
CA LEU A 283 -5.06 -21.75 7.64
C LEU A 283 -4.02 -22.53 8.45
N ALA A 284 -3.44 -21.87 9.44
CA ALA A 284 -2.48 -22.50 10.33
C ALA A 284 -3.18 -23.47 11.28
N HIS A 285 -2.50 -24.57 11.58
CA HIS A 285 -2.91 -25.53 12.60
C HIS A 285 -1.77 -25.81 13.57
N ASP A 286 -2.00 -26.75 14.48
CA ASP A 286 -1.10 -27.09 15.58
C ASP A 286 0.30 -27.59 15.19
N GLY A 287 0.45 -28.03 13.95
CA GLY A 287 1.70 -28.52 13.37
C GLY A 287 2.48 -27.48 12.57
N CYS A 288 1.89 -26.30 12.30
CA CYS A 288 2.58 -25.22 11.62
C CYS A 288 3.64 -24.60 12.55
N PRO A 289 4.87 -24.38 12.07
CA PRO A 289 5.97 -23.85 12.88
C PRO A 289 5.74 -22.39 13.26
N THR A 290 5.05 -21.64 12.40
CA THR A 290 4.70 -20.23 12.57
C THR A 290 3.22 -20.05 12.30
N ARG A 291 2.63 -19.05 12.96
CA ARG A 291 1.25 -18.61 12.73
C ARG A 291 1.26 -17.10 12.69
N ALA A 292 0.62 -16.54 11.68
CA ALA A 292 0.44 -15.12 11.50
C ALA A 292 -1.05 -14.81 11.51
N SER A 293 -1.44 -13.83 12.34
CA SER A 293 -2.79 -13.30 12.33
C SER A 293 -2.95 -12.39 11.12
N GLU A 294 -3.80 -12.79 10.19
CA GLU A 294 -4.04 -12.03 8.96
C GLU A 294 -5.50 -11.58 8.86
N LEU A 295 -5.68 -10.48 8.15
CA LEU A 295 -6.99 -9.91 7.86
C LEU A 295 -7.38 -10.21 6.41
N PHE A 296 -8.63 -10.66 6.23
CA PHE A 296 -9.17 -11.05 4.93
C PHE A 296 -10.49 -10.34 4.70
N LEU A 297 -10.78 -10.03 3.44
CA LEU A 297 -12.17 -9.93 3.01
C LEU A 297 -12.82 -11.29 3.25
N GLU A 298 -14.04 -11.31 3.77
CA GLU A 298 -14.71 -12.56 4.15
C GLU A 298 -14.75 -13.58 3.01
N ALA A 299 -15.01 -13.10 1.79
CA ALA A 299 -15.04 -13.90 0.57
C ALA A 299 -13.69 -14.51 0.16
N THR A 300 -12.57 -13.99 0.66
CA THR A 300 -11.21 -14.43 0.28
C THR A 300 -10.47 -15.16 1.39
N LYS A 301 -11.08 -15.33 2.57
CA LYS A 301 -10.49 -16.09 3.66
C LYS A 301 -10.19 -17.53 3.21
N PRO A 302 -8.97 -18.06 3.44
CA PRO A 302 -8.64 -19.45 3.15
C PRO A 302 -9.61 -20.41 3.86
N ALA A 303 -10.11 -21.42 3.13
CA ALA A 303 -11.03 -22.42 3.66
C ALA A 303 -10.31 -23.69 4.14
N GLU A 304 -9.10 -23.94 3.64
CA GLU A 304 -8.34 -25.17 3.88
C GLU A 304 -7.19 -24.93 4.88
N ASP A 305 -6.93 -25.96 5.68
CA ASP A 305 -5.77 -26.02 6.57
C ASP A 305 -4.49 -26.26 5.76
N CYS A 306 -3.37 -25.80 6.30
CA CYS A 306 -2.04 -26.01 5.73
C CYS A 306 -1.80 -27.49 5.35
N PRO A 307 -1.54 -27.80 4.07
CA PRO A 307 -1.34 -29.18 3.62
C PRO A 307 0.11 -29.66 3.79
N VAL A 308 1.05 -28.74 4.04
CA VAL A 308 2.49 -29.03 4.08
C VAL A 308 2.91 -29.58 5.43
N HIS A 309 2.41 -29.00 6.52
CA HIS A 309 2.81 -29.36 7.87
C HIS A 309 1.94 -30.48 8.44
N LYS A 310 2.56 -31.45 9.13
CA LYS A 310 1.81 -32.55 9.75
C LYS A 310 1.13 -32.07 11.03
N LYS A 311 -0.20 -32.16 11.10
CA LYS A 311 -0.98 -31.95 12.34
C LYS A 311 -0.48 -32.82 13.48
N SER A 312 -0.55 -32.29 14.70
CA SER A 312 -0.25 -33.10 15.89
C SER A 312 -1.30 -34.21 16.08
N VAL A 313 -1.03 -35.17 16.96
CA VAL A 313 -2.01 -36.20 17.33
C VAL A 313 -3.31 -35.57 17.85
N PHE A 314 -3.21 -34.50 18.64
CA PHE A 314 -4.36 -33.80 19.19
C PHE A 314 -5.16 -33.07 18.11
N GLY A 315 -4.50 -32.40 17.16
CA GLY A 315 -5.14 -31.74 16.02
C GLY A 315 -5.91 -32.70 15.14
N ARG A 316 -5.34 -33.88 14.84
CA ARG A 316 -6.04 -34.93 14.07
C ARG A 316 -7.27 -35.47 14.81
N LEU A 317 -7.18 -35.63 16.13
CA LEU A 317 -8.30 -36.06 16.95
C LEU A 317 -9.44 -35.03 16.93
N LYS A 318 -9.10 -33.73 17.00
CA LYS A 318 -10.08 -32.63 16.93
C LYS A 318 -10.84 -32.60 15.59
N ASP A 319 -10.18 -32.88 14.48
CA ASP A 319 -10.82 -32.95 13.16
C ASP A 319 -11.86 -34.08 13.08
N LEU A 320 -11.59 -35.23 13.71
CA LEU A 320 -12.53 -36.36 13.76
C LEU A 320 -13.83 -36.00 14.48
N PHE A 321 -13.77 -35.14 15.51
CA PHE A 321 -14.94 -34.67 16.24
C PHE A 321 -15.68 -33.52 15.55
N ARG A 322 -15.02 -32.78 14.65
CA ARG A 322 -15.61 -31.69 13.86
C ARG A 322 -16.42 -32.17 12.66
N ARG A 323 -16.24 -33.42 12.23
CA ARG A 323 -16.90 -34.06 11.08
C ARG A 323 -18.18 -34.83 11.45
N LYS A 324 -18.61 -34.79 12.72
CA LYS A 324 -19.91 -35.28 13.19
C LYS A 324 -20.85 -34.11 13.45
#